data_AF-A0A925ZJL9-F1
#
_entry.id   AF-A0A925ZJL9-F1
#
_cell.length_a   1.000
_cell.length_b   1.000
_cell.length_c   1.000
_cell.angle_alpha   90.00
_cell.angle_beta   90.00
_cell.angle_gamma   90.00
#
_symmetry.space_group_name_H-M   'P 1'
#
loop_
_entity.id
_entity.type
_entity.pdbx_description
1 polymer ?
#
loop_
_entity_poly.entity_id
_entity_poly.type
_entity_poly.pdbx_seq_one_letter_code
_entity_poly.pdbx_strand_id
1 'polypeptide(L)'
;MIRLLYGYDPLCGWCYGFVPALRRLREAKPDVAIVPVMGGLVTGARIGRYADMGGYIRGASARMTAVTGVALSPAFFARIIGNPDIVASSIVPCAAVLQVRDVAPERAAEYASAIQIAHFGEGEDLNDPATHARVAREL
;
A
#
# COMPACT_ATOMS: atom_id res chain seq x y z
N MET A 1 -8.37 -15.54 -20.78
CA MET A 1 -8.40 -14.34 -19.92
C MET A 1 -6.98 -13.79 -19.81
N ILE A 2 -6.77 -12.53 -20.14
CA ILE A 2 -5.45 -11.89 -20.04
C ILE A 2 -5.18 -11.55 -18.58
N ARG A 3 -3.96 -11.80 -18.10
CA ARG A 3 -3.53 -11.47 -16.74
C ARG A 3 -2.41 -10.45 -16.79
N LEU A 4 -2.56 -9.37 -16.03
CA LEU A 4 -1.49 -8.41 -15.80
C LEU A 4 -0.91 -8.65 -14.40
N LEU A 5 0.36 -9.05 -14.36
CA LEU A 5 1.07 -9.19 -13.08
C LEU A 5 1.56 -7.82 -12.63
N TYR A 6 1.09 -7.37 -11.48
CA TYR A 6 1.45 -6.08 -10.90
C TYR A 6 2.42 -6.31 -9.74
N GLY A 7 3.72 -6.07 -9.99
CA GLY A 7 4.74 -6.05 -8.94
C GLY A 7 4.45 -4.93 -7.95
N TYR A 8 4.18 -5.28 -6.70
CA TYR A 8 3.58 -4.39 -5.71
C TYR A 8 4.10 -4.69 -4.30
N ASP A 9 4.17 -3.65 -3.47
CA ASP A 9 4.29 -3.80 -2.02
C ASP A 9 3.41 -2.75 -1.31
N PRO A 10 2.68 -3.11 -0.24
CA PRO A 10 1.85 -2.16 0.50
C PRO A 10 2.61 -0.94 1.01
N LEU A 11 3.89 -1.10 1.38
CA LEU A 11 4.72 -0.03 1.92
C LEU A 11 5.48 0.75 0.83
N CYS A 12 5.30 0.41 -0.45
CA CYS A 12 5.94 1.12 -1.54
C CYS A 12 5.19 2.43 -1.86
N GLY A 13 5.81 3.57 -1.56
CA GLY A 13 5.27 4.88 -1.91
C GLY A 13 4.97 5.03 -3.42
N TRP A 14 5.85 4.54 -4.30
CA TRP A 14 5.59 4.60 -5.74
C TRP A 14 4.39 3.75 -6.18
N CYS A 15 4.13 2.61 -5.52
CA CYS A 15 2.91 1.84 -5.74
C CYS A 15 1.67 2.64 -5.33
N TYR A 16 1.74 3.40 -4.23
CA TYR A 16 0.67 4.31 -3.81
C TYR A 16 0.46 5.45 -4.82
N GLY A 17 1.53 6.06 -5.30
CA GLY A 17 1.46 7.06 -6.38
C GLY A 17 0.86 6.52 -7.69
N PHE A 18 0.92 5.20 -7.90
CA PHE A 18 0.33 4.54 -9.08
C PHE A 18 -1.16 4.19 -8.92
N VAL A 19 -1.74 4.30 -7.71
CA VAL A 19 -3.15 3.95 -7.44
C VAL A 19 -4.14 4.62 -8.42
N PRO A 20 -4.04 5.93 -8.77
CA PRO A 20 -4.96 6.53 -9.73
C PRO A 20 -4.87 5.90 -11.13
N ALA A 21 -3.67 5.55 -11.59
CA ALA A 21 -3.48 4.90 -12.88
C ALA A 21 -4.01 3.45 -12.86
N LEU A 22 -3.78 2.73 -11.76
CA LEU A 22 -4.31 1.38 -11.57
C LEU A 22 -5.86 1.36 -11.58
N ARG A 23 -6.50 2.33 -10.93
CA ARG A 23 -7.97 2.49 -10.97
C ARG A 23 -8.48 2.73 -12.39
N ARG A 24 -7.89 3.68 -13.12
CA ARG A 24 -8.23 3.94 -14.53
C ARG A 24 -8.05 2.71 -15.42
N LEU A 25 -7.00 1.93 -15.19
CA LEU A 25 -6.78 0.69 -15.92
C LEU A 25 -7.88 -0.34 -15.66
N ARG A 26 -8.28 -0.54 -14.41
CA ARG A 26 -9.40 -1.44 -14.04
C ARG A 26 -10.71 -1.02 -14.70
N GLU A 27 -11.00 0.28 -14.71
CA GLU A 27 -12.20 0.85 -15.33
C GLU A 27 -12.18 0.69 -16.87
N ALA A 28 -11.04 0.96 -17.50
CA ALA A 28 -10.89 0.92 -18.96
C ALA A 28 -10.77 -0.51 -19.52
N LYS A 29 -10.33 -1.47 -18.70
CA LYS A 29 -10.04 -2.86 -19.08
C LYS A 29 -10.59 -3.85 -18.03
N PRO A 30 -11.92 -3.93 -17.85
CA PRO A 30 -12.53 -4.81 -16.85
C PRO A 30 -12.32 -6.31 -17.13
N ASP A 31 -11.96 -6.66 -18.37
CA ASP A 31 -11.64 -8.01 -18.83
C ASP A 31 -10.20 -8.46 -18.51
N VAL A 32 -9.33 -7.54 -18.08
CA VAL A 32 -7.96 -7.82 -17.66
C VAL A 32 -7.91 -8.10 -16.16
N ALA A 33 -7.56 -9.33 -15.80
CA ALA A 33 -7.33 -9.69 -14.40
C ALA A 33 -5.98 -9.12 -13.93
N ILE A 34 -6.02 -8.08 -13.10
CA ILE A 34 -4.82 -7.51 -12.48
C ILE A 34 -4.50 -8.29 -11.21
N VAL A 35 -3.31 -8.88 -11.17
CA VAL A 35 -2.88 -9.78 -10.09
C VAL A 35 -1.70 -9.14 -9.36
N PRO A 36 -1.89 -8.65 -8.13
CA PRO A 36 -0.78 -8.18 -7.30
C PRO A 36 0.20 -9.31 -6.99
N VAL A 37 1.49 -9.04 -7.18
CA VAL A 37 2.60 -9.94 -6.83
C VAL A 37 3.48 -9.22 -5.81
N MET A 38 3.59 -9.80 -4.61
CA MET A 38 4.22 -9.14 -3.47
C MET A 38 5.73 -9.06 -3.65
N GLY A 39 6.28 -7.85 -3.52
CA GLY A 39 7.72 -7.61 -3.61
C GLY A 39 8.49 -7.88 -2.31
N GLY A 40 7.84 -7.77 -1.14
CA GLY A 40 8.51 -7.96 0.15
C GLY A 40 9.56 -6.87 0.43
N LEU A 41 9.20 -5.61 0.20
CA LEU A 41 10.09 -4.46 0.20
C LEU A 41 10.85 -4.28 1.52
N VAL A 42 10.13 -4.40 2.64
CA VAL A 42 10.65 -4.21 4.00
C VAL A 42 10.48 -5.50 4.79
N THR A 43 11.50 -6.36 4.73
CA THR A 43 11.51 -7.68 5.37
C THR A 43 12.87 -7.96 6.01
N GLY A 44 12.92 -8.91 6.96
CA GLY A 44 14.15 -9.30 7.65
C GLY A 44 14.87 -8.11 8.27
N ALA A 45 16.16 -7.96 8.00
CA ALA A 45 16.99 -6.88 8.54
C ALA A 45 16.59 -5.45 8.09
N ARG A 46 15.66 -5.31 7.13
CA ARG A 46 15.14 -3.99 6.70
C ARG A 46 13.99 -3.50 7.56
N ILE A 47 13.41 -4.37 8.39
CA ILE A 47 12.35 -4.00 9.32
C ILE A 47 12.92 -3.00 10.34
N GLY A 48 12.24 -1.86 10.50
CA GLY A 48 12.71 -0.76 11.36
C GLY A 48 11.60 0.23 11.66
N ARG A 49 11.82 1.14 12.61
CA ARG A 49 10.80 2.11 13.04
C ARG A 49 10.58 3.16 11.97
N TYR A 50 9.33 3.53 11.71
CA TYR A 50 9.02 4.60 10.76
C TYR A 50 9.63 5.94 11.16
N ALA A 51 9.72 6.20 12.47
CA ALA A 51 10.31 7.41 13.02
C ALA A 51 11.76 7.63 12.54
N ASP A 52 12.55 6.56 12.41
CA ASP A 52 13.95 6.62 11.98
C ASP A 52 14.08 6.90 10.47
N MET A 53 13.02 6.64 9.71
CA MET A 53 12.98 6.80 8.25
C MET A 53 12.36 8.12 7.80
N GLY A 54 11.82 8.93 8.72
CA GLY A 54 10.99 10.09 8.39
C GLY A 54 11.67 11.14 7.50
N GLY A 55 12.97 11.38 7.67
CA GLY A 55 13.74 12.30 6.83
C GLY A 55 13.84 11.81 5.38
N TYR A 56 14.20 10.54 5.19
CA TYR A 56 14.25 9.89 3.88
C TYR A 56 12.89 9.89 3.20
N ILE A 57 11.83 9.50 3.92
CA ILE A 57 10.47 9.41 3.37
C ILE A 57 9.97 10.78 2.92
N ARG A 58 10.23 11.86 3.68
CA ARG A 58 9.91 13.24 3.24
C ARG A 58 10.58 13.58 1.91
N GLY A 59 11.90 13.36 1.79
CA GLY A 59 12.63 13.62 0.54
C GLY A 59 12.13 12.77 -0.64
N ALA A 60 11.95 11.46 -0.42
CA ALA A 60 11.46 10.55 -1.46
C ALA A 60 10.03 10.89 -1.91
N SER A 61 9.16 11.28 -0.97
CA SER A 61 7.76 11.61 -1.27
C SER A 61 7.63 12.85 -2.16
N ALA A 62 8.52 13.85 -2.05
CA ALA A 62 8.47 15.05 -2.88
C ALA A 62 8.58 14.71 -4.39
N ARG A 63 9.52 13.83 -4.76
CA ARG A 63 9.68 13.39 -6.15
C ARG A 63 8.48 12.58 -6.64
N MET A 64 7.96 11.69 -5.80
CA MET A 64 6.76 10.91 -6.12
C MET A 64 5.55 11.82 -6.38
N THR A 65 5.32 12.81 -5.51
CA THR A 65 4.23 13.79 -5.68
C THR A 65 4.42 14.60 -6.97
N ALA A 66 5.62 15.06 -7.27
CA ALA A 66 5.88 15.83 -8.48
C ALA A 66 5.57 15.04 -9.77
N VAL A 67 5.83 13.73 -9.77
CA VAL A 67 5.60 12.86 -10.95
C VAL A 67 4.15 12.39 -11.05
N THR A 68 3.52 12.05 -9.92
CA THR A 68 2.22 11.35 -9.89
C THR A 68 1.05 12.25 -9.54
N GLY A 69 1.31 13.41 -8.94
CA GLY A 69 0.31 14.28 -8.31
C GLY A 69 -0.25 13.75 -6.98
N VAL A 70 0.16 12.55 -6.54
CA VAL A 70 -0.31 11.93 -5.31
C VAL A 70 0.66 12.26 -4.17
N ALA A 71 0.13 12.79 -3.07
CA ALA A 71 0.92 13.13 -1.89
C ALA A 71 0.63 12.17 -0.71
N LEU A 72 1.63 12.00 0.15
CA LEU A 72 1.45 11.41 1.47
C LEU A 72 0.69 12.41 2.36
N SER A 73 -0.26 11.93 3.15
CA SER A 73 -1.13 12.83 3.92
C SER A 73 -0.44 13.36 5.18
N PRO A 74 -0.91 14.49 5.73
CA PRO A 74 -0.52 14.93 7.06
C PRO A 74 -0.77 13.87 8.15
N ALA A 75 -1.85 13.09 8.02
CA ALA A 75 -2.18 12.02 8.96
C ALA A 75 -1.12 10.92 8.97
N PHE A 76 -0.60 10.52 7.80
CA PHE A 76 0.53 9.58 7.72
C PHE A 76 1.77 10.12 8.45
N PHE A 77 2.14 11.38 8.23
CA PHE A 77 3.30 11.96 8.93
C PHE A 77 3.08 12.10 10.43
N ALA A 78 1.87 12.46 10.88
CA ALA A 78 1.58 12.64 12.30
C ALA A 78 1.47 11.30 13.04
N ARG A 79 0.77 10.31 12.47
CA ARG A 79 0.39 9.06 13.14
C ARG A 79 1.36 7.92 12.88
N ILE A 80 1.96 7.84 11.70
CA ILE A 80 2.89 6.76 11.33
C ILE A 80 4.33 7.20 11.55
N ILE A 81 4.76 8.27 10.89
CA ILE A 81 6.14 8.78 11.05
C ILE A 81 6.37 9.35 12.46
N GLY A 82 5.38 10.03 13.02
CA GLY A 82 5.47 10.64 14.34
C GLY A 82 5.35 9.66 15.52
N ASN A 83 4.90 8.43 15.27
CA ASN A 83 4.75 7.44 16.34
C ASN A 83 6.03 6.61 16.50
N PRO A 84 6.69 6.65 17.67
CA PRO A 84 7.88 5.85 17.92
C PRO A 84 7.65 4.35 17.73
N ASP A 85 6.49 3.84 18.11
CA ASP A 85 6.32 2.39 18.29
C ASP A 85 5.90 1.64 17.02
N ILE A 86 5.60 2.37 15.94
CA ILE A 86 5.19 1.77 14.66
C ILE A 86 6.42 1.39 13.83
N VAL A 87 6.42 0.13 13.39
CA VAL A 87 7.49 -0.47 12.61
C VAL A 87 7.07 -0.62 11.15
N ALA A 88 7.93 -0.27 10.21
CA ALA A 88 7.76 -0.61 8.81
C ALA A 88 8.05 -2.10 8.60
N SER A 89 7.02 -2.87 8.27
CA SER A 89 7.11 -4.30 7.94
C SER A 89 6.13 -4.65 6.83
N SER A 90 6.63 -5.19 5.73
CA SER A 90 5.79 -5.64 4.61
C SER A 90 5.10 -6.97 4.92
N ILE A 91 5.40 -7.64 6.03
CA ILE A 91 4.96 -9.02 6.31
C ILE A 91 3.43 -9.13 6.43
N VAL A 92 2.84 -8.42 7.39
CA VAL A 92 1.39 -8.45 7.66
C VAL A 92 0.59 -7.96 6.45
N PRO A 93 0.88 -6.78 5.85
CA PRO A 93 0.04 -6.29 4.78
C PRO A 93 0.20 -7.07 3.48
N CYS A 94 1.40 -7.63 3.17
CA CYS A 94 1.52 -8.55 2.04
C CYS A 94 0.69 -9.81 2.25
N ALA A 95 0.74 -10.40 3.46
CA ALA A 95 -0.06 -11.58 3.78
C ALA A 95 -1.56 -11.30 3.64
N ALA A 96 -2.03 -10.13 4.08
CA ALA A 96 -3.43 -9.72 3.92
C ALA A 96 -3.86 -9.64 2.45
N VAL A 97 -3.02 -9.05 1.57
CA VAL A 97 -3.31 -9.00 0.13
C VAL A 97 -3.31 -10.40 -0.50
N LEU A 98 -2.38 -11.27 -0.10
CA LEU A 98 -2.35 -12.66 -0.55
C LEU A 98 -3.60 -13.42 -0.11
N GLN A 99 -4.06 -13.23 1.12
CA GLN A 99 -5.28 -13.84 1.63
C GLN A 99 -6.50 -13.40 0.82
N VAL A 100 -6.65 -12.09 0.57
CA VAL A 100 -7.74 -11.58 -0.27
C VAL A 100 -7.66 -12.14 -1.69
N ARG A 101 -6.46 -12.24 -2.26
CA ARG A 101 -6.26 -12.85 -3.59
C ARG A 101 -6.72 -14.30 -3.63
N ASP A 102 -6.51 -15.06 -2.56
CA ASP A 102 -6.86 -16.48 -2.51
C ASP A 102 -8.38 -16.69 -2.31
N VAL A 103 -9.08 -15.80 -1.60
CA VAL A 103 -10.53 -15.93 -1.32
C VAL A 103 -11.44 -15.09 -2.24
N ALA A 104 -10.93 -13.99 -2.78
CA ALA A 104 -11.64 -13.01 -3.62
C ALA A 104 -10.68 -12.40 -4.67
N PRO A 105 -10.17 -13.21 -5.62
CA PRO A 105 -9.12 -12.79 -6.57
C PRO A 105 -9.47 -11.53 -7.38
N GLU A 106 -10.74 -11.32 -7.70
CA GLU A 106 -11.26 -10.15 -8.41
C GLU A 106 -11.18 -8.85 -7.60
N ARG A 107 -11.14 -8.94 -6.26
CA ARG A 107 -11.00 -7.79 -5.35
C ARG A 107 -9.55 -7.53 -4.94
N ALA A 108 -8.61 -8.42 -5.26
CA ALA A 108 -7.22 -8.32 -4.79
C ALA A 108 -6.53 -6.99 -5.14
N ALA A 109 -6.67 -6.52 -6.39
CA ALA A 109 -6.09 -5.24 -6.82
C ALA A 109 -6.77 -4.02 -6.18
N GLU A 110 -8.07 -4.14 -5.88
CA GLU A 110 -8.83 -3.11 -5.18
C GLU A 110 -8.41 -3.00 -3.72
N TYR A 111 -8.33 -4.14 -3.04
CA TYR A 111 -7.84 -4.23 -1.68
C TYR A 111 -6.41 -3.70 -1.54
N ALA A 112 -5.51 -4.09 -2.47
CA ALA A 112 -4.15 -3.58 -2.52
C ALA A 112 -4.10 -2.05 -2.61
N SER A 113 -5.02 -1.43 -3.36
CA SER A 113 -5.13 0.04 -3.44
C SER A 113 -5.70 0.63 -2.15
N ALA A 114 -6.72 -0.01 -1.58
CA ALA A 114 -7.42 0.46 -0.40
C ALA A 114 -6.53 0.48 0.85
N ILE A 115 -5.72 -0.55 1.08
CA ILE A 115 -4.79 -0.56 2.22
C ILE A 115 -3.68 0.49 2.10
N GLN A 116 -3.26 0.83 0.87
CA GLN A 116 -2.31 1.93 0.68
C GLN A 116 -2.95 3.29 0.98
N ILE A 117 -4.24 3.46 0.68
CA ILE A 117 -4.98 4.66 1.05
C ILE A 117 -5.14 4.75 2.57
N ALA A 118 -5.49 3.64 3.23
CA ALA A 118 -5.54 3.59 4.70
C ALA A 118 -4.19 4.00 5.33
N HIS A 119 -3.08 3.49 4.78
CA HIS A 119 -1.77 3.80 5.31
C HIS A 119 -1.30 5.23 4.98
N PHE A 120 -1.11 5.54 3.70
CA PHE A 120 -0.50 6.79 3.24
C PHE A 120 -1.47 7.98 3.19
N GLY A 121 -2.77 7.71 3.08
CA GLY A 121 -3.84 8.70 3.04
C GLY A 121 -4.45 8.96 4.42
N GLU A 122 -4.72 7.92 5.20
CA GLU A 122 -5.46 8.03 6.48
C GLU A 122 -4.56 7.92 7.72
N GLY A 123 -3.31 7.46 7.54
CA GLY A 123 -2.33 7.32 8.61
C GLY A 123 -2.61 6.13 9.53
N GLU A 124 -3.11 5.02 8.98
CA GLU A 124 -3.35 3.77 9.71
C GLU A 124 -2.17 2.81 9.67
N ASP A 125 -2.01 2.01 10.74
CA ASP A 125 -0.93 1.04 10.87
C ASP A 125 -1.27 -0.26 10.16
N LEU A 126 -0.44 -0.64 9.19
CA LEU A 126 -0.59 -1.87 8.44
C LEU A 126 -0.04 -3.11 9.17
N ASN A 127 0.51 -2.96 10.37
CA ASN A 127 0.76 -4.08 11.26
C ASN A 127 -0.47 -4.45 12.09
N ASP A 128 -1.46 -3.55 12.20
CA ASP A 128 -2.67 -3.78 12.97
C ASP A 128 -3.70 -4.57 12.13
N PRO A 129 -4.07 -5.79 12.54
CA PRO A 129 -5.11 -6.57 11.87
C PRO A 129 -6.46 -5.84 11.79
N ALA A 130 -6.75 -4.91 12.71
CA ALA A 130 -8.00 -4.16 12.71
C ALA A 130 -8.13 -3.26 11.47
N THR A 131 -7.04 -2.63 11.01
CA THR A 131 -7.01 -1.85 9.77
C THR A 131 -7.38 -2.73 8.57
N HIS A 132 -6.78 -3.93 8.48
CA HIS A 132 -7.09 -4.87 7.41
C HIS A 132 -8.55 -5.33 7.42
N ALA A 133 -9.09 -5.63 8.59
CA ALA A 133 -10.47 -6.05 8.76
C ALA A 133 -11.47 -4.92 8.42
N ARG A 134 -11.15 -3.67 8.77
CA ARG A 134 -11.94 -2.49 8.39
C ARG A 134 -11.98 -2.34 6.87
N VAL A 135 -10.81 -2.27 6.23
CA VAL A 135 -10.70 -2.10 4.78
C VAL A 135 -11.42 -3.23 4.03
N ALA A 136 -11.27 -4.48 4.48
CA ALA A 136 -11.94 -5.62 3.85
C ALA A 136 -13.48 -5.56 3.93
N ARG A 137 -14.06 -4.95 4.98
CA ARG A 137 -15.53 -4.80 5.11
C ARG A 137 -16.11 -3.69 4.25
N GLU A 138 -15.30 -2.71 3.87
CA GLU A 138 -15.73 -1.56 3.05
C GLU A 138 -15.68 -1.86 1.54
N LEU A 139 -15.16 -3.04 1.18
CA LEU A 139 -15.08 -3.55 -0.19
C LEU A 139 -16.21 -4.55 -0.45
#